data_AF-A0A535TC18-F1
#
_entry.id   AF-A0A535TC18-F1
#
_cell.length_a   1.000
_cell.length_b   1.000
_cell.length_c   1.000
_cell.angle_alpha   90.00
_cell.angle_beta   90.00
_cell.angle_gamma   90.00
#
_symmetry.space_group_name_H-M   'P 1'
#
loop_
_entity.id
_entity.type
_entity.pdbx_description
1 polymer ?
#
loop_
_entity_poly.entity_id
_entity_poly.type
_entity_poly.pdbx_seq_one_letter_code
_entity_poly.pdbx_strand_id
1 'polypeptide(L)'
;MADPVPFVDKLQKAARDRVFVMIRESDLPHPAAEVRRRIAGDAGPRLPRFSELFMLLVQMGIAPDVAFLRYPITTRYRDIEEALIDCRALFGEGWDEAAGRAVLEQILKRDGDELVFDGGLAVSGVAHWKPQS
;
A
#
# COMPACT_ATOMS: atom_id res chain seq x y z
N MET A 1 -15.96 0.34 -15.45
CA MET A 1 -14.52 0.02 -15.34
C MET A 1 -13.79 0.80 -16.43
N ALA A 2 -12.64 1.43 -16.12
CA ALA A 2 -11.84 2.10 -17.14
C ALA A 2 -11.14 1.06 -18.02
N ASP A 3 -11.16 1.26 -19.33
CA ASP A 3 -10.46 0.39 -20.28
C ASP A 3 -8.93 0.52 -20.06
N PRO A 4 -8.19 -0.58 -19.81
CA PRO A 4 -6.74 -0.54 -19.66
C PRO A 4 -5.99 -0.24 -20.96
N VAL A 5 -6.61 -0.48 -22.13
CA VAL A 5 -6.00 -0.21 -23.45
C VAL A 5 -5.51 1.25 -23.55
N PRO A 6 -6.30 2.28 -23.19
CA PRO A 6 -5.84 3.67 -23.12
C PRO A 6 -4.57 3.92 -22.29
N PHE A 7 -4.33 3.16 -21.22
CA PHE A 7 -3.14 3.33 -20.40
C PHE A 7 -1.91 2.68 -21.05
N VAL A 8 -2.06 1.44 -21.52
CA VAL A 8 -0.97 0.70 -22.18
C VAL A 8 -0.56 1.41 -23.47
N ASP A 9 -1.50 1.91 -24.25
CA ASP A 9 -1.22 2.70 -25.46
C ASP A 9 -0.44 3.97 -25.16
N LYS A 10 -0.79 4.68 -24.07
CA LYS A 10 -0.05 5.86 -23.62
C LYS A 10 1.36 5.48 -23.20
N LEU A 11 1.49 4.40 -22.41
CA LEU A 11 2.78 3.91 -21.96
C LEU A 11 3.68 3.54 -23.15
N GLN A 12 3.13 2.82 -24.14
CA GLN A 12 3.80 2.43 -25.36
C GLN A 12 4.21 3.63 -26.23
N LYS A 13 3.35 4.64 -26.37
CA LYS A 13 3.63 5.85 -27.17
C LYS A 13 4.62 6.80 -26.51
N ALA A 14 4.60 6.91 -25.18
CA ALA A 14 5.36 7.91 -24.44
C ALA A 14 6.70 7.39 -23.91
N ALA A 15 6.77 6.13 -23.50
CA ALA A 15 8.00 5.58 -22.93
C ALA A 15 9.09 5.52 -24.00
N ARG A 16 10.21 6.20 -23.72
CA ARG A 16 11.45 6.13 -24.52
C ARG A 16 12.47 5.18 -23.90
N ASP A 17 12.30 4.91 -22.61
CA ASP A 17 13.14 4.06 -21.79
C ASP A 17 12.29 3.07 -21.00
N ARG A 18 12.95 2.27 -20.15
CA ARG A 18 12.29 1.31 -19.27
C ARG A 18 11.44 2.03 -18.22
N VAL A 19 10.19 1.59 -18.05
CA VAL A 19 9.29 2.07 -16.99
C VAL A 19 9.13 0.97 -15.95
N PHE A 20 9.18 1.35 -14.68
CA PHE A 20 8.99 0.43 -13.56
C PHE A 20 7.63 0.68 -12.93
N VAL A 21 6.76 -0.32 -12.93
CA VAL A 21 5.46 -0.27 -12.25
C VAL A 21 5.56 -1.12 -10.99
N MET A 22 5.66 -0.46 -9.83
CA MET A 22 5.74 -1.12 -8.53
C MET A 22 4.37 -1.08 -7.84
N ILE A 23 3.87 -2.25 -7.45
CA ILE A 23 2.62 -2.38 -6.69
C ILE A 23 2.86 -3.35 -5.54
N ARG A 24 2.28 -3.08 -4.37
CA ARG A 24 2.31 -4.01 -3.24
C ARG A 24 1.45 -5.24 -3.52
N GLU A 25 1.84 -6.38 -2.98
CA GLU A 25 1.01 -7.59 -2.96
C GLU A 25 0.26 -7.72 -1.63
N SER A 26 0.81 -7.15 -0.55
CA SER A 26 0.20 -7.17 0.78
C SER A 26 -0.81 -6.04 0.98
N ASP A 27 -1.67 -6.20 1.98
CA ASP A 27 -2.58 -5.14 2.45
C ASP A 27 -1.81 -3.92 2.98
N LEU A 28 -2.53 -2.82 3.21
CA LEU A 28 -1.97 -1.57 3.68
C LEU A 28 -1.28 -1.77 5.05
N PRO A 29 0.06 -1.66 5.14
CA PRO A 29 0.79 -1.87 6.39
C PRO A 29 0.86 -0.56 7.17
N HIS A 30 -0.30 -0.07 7.62
CA HIS A 30 -0.45 1.23 8.29
C HIS A 30 -1.27 1.09 9.59
N PRO A 31 -0.97 1.81 10.68
CA PRO A 31 -1.73 1.74 11.92
C PRO A 31 -3.22 1.98 11.73
N ALA A 32 -3.60 2.96 10.89
CA ALA A 32 -5.00 3.23 10.55
C ALA A 32 -5.78 2.01 10.04
N ALA A 33 -5.13 1.12 9.29
CA ALA A 33 -5.76 -0.10 8.78
C ALA A 33 -6.01 -1.11 9.92
N GLU A 34 -5.10 -1.20 10.89
CA GLU A 34 -5.26 -2.03 12.09
C GLU A 34 -6.31 -1.46 13.04
N VAL A 35 -6.35 -0.13 13.20
CA VAL A 35 -7.41 0.56 13.95
C VAL A 35 -8.78 0.29 13.32
N ARG A 36 -8.91 0.43 11.99
CA ARG A 36 -10.15 0.09 11.28
C ARG A 36 -10.52 -1.38 11.45
N ARG A 37 -9.56 -2.29 11.36
CA ARG A 37 -9.81 -3.73 11.54
C ARG A 37 -10.38 -4.05 12.91
N ARG A 38 -9.87 -3.41 13.97
CA ARG A 38 -10.33 -3.65 15.34
C ARG A 38 -11.66 -2.96 15.69
N ILE A 39 -11.92 -1.79 15.12
CA ILE A 39 -13.12 -1.00 15.44
C ILE A 39 -14.30 -1.38 14.52
N ALA A 40 -14.07 -1.42 13.21
CA ALA A 40 -15.10 -1.64 12.19
C ALA A 40 -15.16 -3.09 11.68
N GLY A 41 -14.17 -3.93 12.02
CA GLY A 41 -14.11 -5.32 11.56
C GLY A 41 -13.55 -5.51 10.14
N ASP A 42 -13.09 -4.44 9.49
CA ASP A 42 -12.48 -4.48 8.15
C ASP A 42 -11.22 -3.60 8.07
N ALA A 43 -10.32 -3.90 7.11
CA ALA A 43 -9.09 -3.12 6.92
C ALA A 43 -9.24 -1.93 5.96
N GLY A 44 -10.47 -1.62 5.55
CA GLY A 44 -10.80 -0.65 4.51
C GLY A 44 -10.86 -1.25 3.10
N PRO A 45 -10.93 -0.39 2.07
CA PRO A 45 -11.02 -0.84 0.69
C PRO A 45 -9.78 -1.65 0.29
N ARG A 46 -10.00 -2.77 -0.41
CA ARG A 46 -8.92 -3.56 -1.00
C ARG A 46 -8.15 -2.69 -1.98
N LEU A 47 -6.86 -2.51 -1.71
CA LEU A 47 -5.95 -1.86 -2.65
C LEU A 47 -5.60 -2.81 -3.80
N PRO A 48 -5.35 -2.28 -5.01
CA PRO A 48 -4.85 -3.09 -6.12
C PRO A 48 -3.57 -3.81 -5.74
N ARG A 49 -3.47 -5.08 -6.13
CA ARG A 49 -2.32 -5.95 -5.88
C ARG A 49 -1.49 -6.14 -7.14
N PHE A 50 -0.20 -6.42 -6.97
CA PHE A 50 0.67 -6.69 -8.12
C PHE A 50 0.21 -7.90 -8.93
N SER A 51 -0.29 -8.94 -8.27
CA SER A 51 -0.86 -10.13 -8.93
C SER A 51 -1.98 -9.78 -9.91
N GLU A 52 -2.77 -8.74 -9.64
CA GLU A 52 -3.83 -8.28 -10.54
C GLU A 52 -3.26 -7.62 -11.80
N LEU A 53 -2.23 -6.77 -11.64
CA LEU A 53 -1.50 -6.20 -12.79
C LEU A 53 -0.83 -7.29 -13.62
N PHE A 54 -0.16 -8.24 -12.96
CA PHE A 54 0.52 -9.35 -13.64
C PHE A 54 -0.47 -10.16 -14.50
N MET A 55 -1.60 -10.55 -13.92
CA MET A 55 -2.63 -11.31 -14.64
C MET A 55 -3.23 -10.51 -15.80
N LEU A 56 -3.44 -9.21 -15.63
CA LEU A 56 -3.92 -8.34 -16.70
C LEU A 56 -2.93 -8.31 -17.88
N LEU A 57 -1.63 -8.13 -17.63
CA LEU A 57 -0.61 -8.12 -18.67
C LEU A 57 -0.55 -9.46 -19.42
N VAL A 58 -0.60 -10.57 -18.69
CA VAL A 58 -0.63 -11.92 -19.28
C VAL A 58 -1.88 -12.13 -20.15
N GLN A 59 -3.06 -11.69 -19.71
CA GLN A 59 -4.30 -11.77 -20.48
C GLN A 59 -4.25 -10.94 -21.77
N MET A 60 -3.48 -9.86 -21.77
CA MET A 60 -3.20 -9.03 -22.96
C MET A 60 -2.11 -9.64 -23.87
N GLY A 61 -1.59 -10.83 -23.57
CA GLY A 61 -0.53 -11.46 -24.33
C GLY A 61 0.87 -10.86 -24.09
N ILE A 62 1.03 -10.06 -23.04
CA ILE A 62 2.29 -9.43 -22.67
C ILE A 62 2.94 -10.28 -21.60
N ALA A 63 4.18 -10.74 -21.83
CA ALA A 63 4.99 -11.41 -20.82
C ALA A 63 5.84 -10.37 -20.06
N PRO A 64 5.45 -9.94 -18.85
CA PRO A 64 6.20 -8.93 -18.12
C PRO A 64 7.51 -9.51 -17.56
N ASP A 65 8.60 -8.75 -17.70
CA ASP A 65 9.80 -8.94 -16.88
C ASP A 65 9.48 -8.43 -15.47
N VAL A 66 9.64 -9.28 -14.44
CA VAL A 66 9.20 -8.99 -13.07
C VAL A 66 10.30 -9.21 -12.06
N ALA A 67 10.37 -8.31 -11.08
CA ALA A 67 11.15 -8.48 -9.87
C ALA A 67 10.24 -8.42 -8.63
N PHE A 68 10.61 -9.14 -7.58
CA PHE A 68 9.93 -9.06 -6.29
C PHE A 68 10.86 -8.47 -5.24
N LEU A 69 10.34 -7.49 -4.51
CA LEU A 69 11.02 -6.84 -3.40
C LEU A 69 10.35 -7.26 -2.09
N ARG A 70 11.17 -7.58 -1.09
CA ARG A 70 10.75 -7.83 0.28
C ARG A 70 11.44 -6.83 1.18
N TYR A 71 10.67 -6.06 1.94
CA TYR A 71 11.21 -5.01 2.78
C TYR A 71 10.36 -4.82 4.04
N PRO A 72 10.97 -4.52 5.18
CA PRO A 72 10.23 -4.20 6.39
C PRO A 72 9.50 -2.87 6.23
N ILE A 73 8.32 -2.76 6.83
CA ILE A 73 7.56 -1.53 6.95
C ILE A 73 7.57 -1.11 8.41
N THR A 74 8.03 0.11 8.65
CA THR A 74 7.97 0.74 9.95
C THR A 74 7.45 2.16 9.79
N THR A 75 6.45 2.52 10.59
CA THR A 75 5.97 3.90 10.69
C THR A 75 6.37 4.44 12.05
N ARG A 76 6.89 5.66 12.08
CA ARG A 76 7.39 6.32 13.29
C ARG A 76 6.58 7.57 13.56
N TYR A 77 6.31 7.82 14.83
CA TYR A 77 5.61 8.99 15.33
C TYR A 77 6.38 9.54 16.53
N ARG A 78 6.40 10.85 16.69
CA ARG A 78 6.97 11.52 17.87
C ARG A 78 6.18 11.18 19.12
N ASP A 79 4.86 11.16 19.00
CA ASP A 79 3.94 10.93 20.11
C ASP A 79 2.60 10.35 19.62
N ILE A 80 1.71 10.09 20.57
CA ILE A 80 0.40 9.50 20.29
C ILE A 80 -0.53 10.48 19.54
N GLU A 81 -0.34 11.79 19.70
CA GLU A 81 -1.18 12.80 19.03
C GLU A 81 -0.87 12.85 17.54
N GLU A 82 0.41 12.76 17.17
CA GLU A 82 0.81 12.65 15.77
C GLU A 82 0.22 11.39 15.12
N ALA A 83 0.28 10.25 15.82
CA ALA A 83 -0.31 9.00 15.34
C ALA A 83 -1.84 9.10 15.16
N LEU A 84 -2.54 9.80 16.05
CA LEU A 84 -3.98 10.02 15.96
C LEU A 84 -4.37 10.89 14.77
N ILE A 85 -3.63 11.98 14.52
CA ILE A 85 -3.88 12.87 13.37
C ILE A 85 -3.75 12.10 12.06
N ASP A 86 -2.65 11.35 11.91
CA ASP A 86 -2.37 10.54 10.74
C ASP A 86 -3.42 9.42 10.55
N CYS A 87 -3.76 8.71 11.63
CA CYS A 87 -4.75 7.64 11.56
C CYS A 87 -6.15 8.15 11.24
N ARG A 88 -6.56 9.28 11.81
CA ARG A 88 -7.86 9.90 11.52
C ARG A 88 -8.00 10.26 10.04
N ALA A 89 -6.93 10.80 9.44
CA ALA A 89 -6.94 11.17 8.02
C ALA A 89 -7.19 9.95 7.10
N LEU A 90 -6.67 8.78 7.47
CA LEU A 90 -6.80 7.54 6.70
C LEU A 90 -8.04 6.70 7.06
N PHE A 91 -8.54 6.83 8.30
CA PHE A 91 -9.76 6.15 8.75
C PHE A 91 -11.02 6.79 8.13
N GLY A 92 -11.04 8.10 7.93
CA GLY A 92 -12.18 8.78 7.30
C GLY A 92 -13.43 8.80 8.19
N GLU A 93 -14.61 8.56 7.60
CA GLU A 93 -15.89 8.60 8.33
C GLU A 93 -16.00 7.49 9.39
N GLY A 94 -16.67 7.79 10.51
CA GLY A 94 -16.85 6.85 11.62
C GLY A 94 -15.66 6.77 12.59
N TRP A 95 -14.71 7.71 12.51
CA TRP A 95 -13.60 7.79 13.47
C TRP A 95 -14.10 8.07 14.89
N ASP A 96 -13.79 7.16 15.82
CA ASP A 96 -13.90 7.35 17.25
C ASP A 96 -12.51 7.57 17.84
N GLU A 97 -12.25 8.77 18.34
CA GLU A 97 -10.94 9.16 18.85
C GLU A 97 -10.53 8.38 20.11
N ALA A 98 -11.48 8.08 21.01
CA ALA A 98 -11.18 7.35 22.23
C ALA A 98 -10.85 5.89 21.92
N ALA A 99 -11.63 5.24 21.05
CA ALA A 99 -11.37 3.89 20.60
C ALA A 99 -10.06 3.81 19.77
N GLY A 100 -9.84 4.78 18.87
CA GLY A 100 -8.62 4.87 18.07
C GLY A 100 -7.37 5.03 18.93
N ARG A 101 -7.40 5.90 19.95
CA ARG A 101 -6.32 6.06 20.92
C ARG A 101 -6.04 4.76 21.66
N ALA A 102 -7.07 4.11 22.18
CA ALA A 102 -6.91 2.85 22.93
C ALA A 102 -6.26 1.75 22.07
N VAL A 103 -6.57 1.68 20.76
CA VAL A 103 -5.89 0.76 19.85
C VAL A 103 -4.44 1.17 19.60
N LEU A 104 -4.18 2.45 19.35
CA LEU A 104 -2.82 2.94 19.06
C LEU A 104 -1.88 2.70 20.24
N GLU A 105 -2.33 2.92 21.47
CA GLU A 105 -1.57 2.64 22.69
C GLU A 105 -1.20 1.15 22.83
N GLN A 106 -1.95 0.23 22.21
CA GLN A 106 -1.66 -1.21 22.23
C GLN A 106 -0.69 -1.64 21.12
N ILE A 107 -0.74 -1.00 19.94
CA ILE A 107 0.01 -1.45 18.76
C ILE A 107 1.32 -0.69 18.54
N LEU A 108 1.43 0.53 19.08
CA LEU A 108 2.64 1.33 19.02
C LEU A 108 3.60 0.93 20.15
N LYS A 109 4.87 0.78 19.81
CA LYS A 109 5.94 0.48 20.76
C LYS A 109 6.89 1.66 20.86
N ARG A 110 7.35 1.97 22.06
CA ARG A 110 8.38 3.00 22.25
C ARG A 110 9.74 2.49 21.74
N ASP A 111 10.41 3.30 20.92
CA ASP A 111 11.77 3.10 20.41
C ASP A 111 12.52 4.44 20.55
N GLY A 112 13.36 4.56 21.58
CA GLY A 112 13.96 5.84 21.96
C GLY A 112 12.88 6.88 22.31
N ASP A 113 12.94 8.03 21.64
CA ASP A 113 12.02 9.15 21.82
C ASP A 113 10.78 9.06 20.90
N GLU A 114 10.65 7.99 20.13
CA GLU A 114 9.58 7.79 19.16
C GLU A 114 8.65 6.62 19.55
N LEU A 115 7.46 6.62 18.94
CA LEU A 115 6.53 5.51 18.88
C LEU A 115 6.60 4.87 17.50
N VAL A 116 6.74 3.55 17.47
CA VAL A 116 6.94 2.78 16.24
C VAL A 116 5.82 1.78 16.08
N PHE A 117 5.22 1.80 14.90
CA PHE A 117 4.40 0.72 14.39
C PHE A 117 5.25 -0.19 13.52
N ASP A 118 5.29 -1.47 13.90
CA ASP A 118 5.85 -2.53 13.06
C ASP A 118 4.76 -3.04 12.12
N GLY A 119 4.83 -2.62 10.85
CA GLY A 119 3.94 -3.07 9.79
C GLY A 119 4.32 -4.44 9.22
N GLY A 120 5.36 -5.07 9.76
CA GLY A 120 5.87 -6.36 9.32
C GLY A 120 6.60 -6.27 7.97
N LEU A 121 6.64 -7.40 7.27
CA LEU A 121 7.30 -7.52 5.98
C LEU A 121 6.29 -7.28 4.84
N ALA A 122 6.55 -6.29 4.00
CA ALA A 122 5.82 -6.07 2.76
C ALA A 122 6.46 -6.82 1.60
N VAL A 123 5.63 -7.27 0.67
CA VAL A 123 6.05 -7.77 -0.64
C VAL A 123 5.52 -6.83 -1.71
N SER A 124 6.36 -6.46 -2.66
CA SER A 124 5.95 -5.71 -3.85
C SER A 124 6.49 -6.39 -5.08
N GLY A 125 5.68 -6.45 -6.13
CA GLY A 125 6.16 -6.77 -7.45
C GLY A 125 6.49 -5.51 -8.23
N VAL A 126 7.47 -5.62 -9.11
CA VAL A 126 7.89 -4.57 -10.02
C VAL A 126 7.81 -5.14 -11.43
N ALA A 127 6.95 -4.57 -12.27
CA ALA A 127 6.91 -4.89 -13.69
C ALA A 127 7.85 -3.95 -14.44
N HIS A 128 8.81 -4.52 -15.16
CA HIS A 128 9.74 -3.80 -16.01
C HIS A 128 9.14 -3.68 -17.41
N TRP A 129 8.46 -2.56 -17.65
CA TRP A 129 7.94 -2.26 -18.97
C TRP A 129 9.05 -1.75 -19.88
N LYS A 130 9.12 -2.32 -21.09
CA LYS A 130 9.88 -1.75 -22.20
C LYS A 130 8.94 -1.55 -23.38
N PRO A 131 9.03 -0.42 -24.09
CA PRO A 131 8.29 -0.23 -25.33
C PRO A 131 8.58 -1.39 -26.29
N GLN A 132 7.53 -2.03 -26.80
CA GLN A 132 7.69 -3.02 -27.87
C GLN A 132 8.04 -2.27 -29.16
N SER A 133 9.16 -2.62 -29.79
CA SER A 133 9.63 -1.98 -31.04
C SER A 133 8.81 -2.43 -32.23
#